data_AF-A0A7V6L7D5-F1
#
_entry.id   AF-A0A7V6L7D5-F1
#
_cell.length_a   1.000
_cell.length_b   1.000
_cell.length_c   1.000
_cell.angle_alpha   90.00
_cell.angle_beta   90.00
_cell.angle_gamma   90.00
#
_symmetry.space_group_name_H-M   'P 1'
#
loop_
_entity.id
_entity.type
_entity.pdbx_description
1 polymer ?
#
loop_
_entity_poly.entity_id
_entity_poly.type
_entity_poly.pdbx_seq_one_letter_code
_entity_poly.pdbx_strand_id
1 'polypeptide(L)' 'KFEIWHRYNDIKIIHGTRMLFRDTADNRYEIEDIDKLDKVSRAKLATFI' A
#
# COMPACT_ATOMS: atom_id res chain seq x y z
N LYS A 1 11.23 10.79 4.84
CA LYS A 1 11.59 9.35 4.81
C LYS A 1 10.28 8.59 4.69
N PHE A 2 10.14 7.68 3.72
CA PHE A 2 8.90 6.91 3.58
C PHE A 2 8.85 5.85 4.68
N GLU A 3 7.87 5.96 5.58
CA GLU A 3 7.71 5.07 6.72
C GLU A 3 6.22 4.92 7.05
N ILE A 4 5.77 3.71 7.38
CA ILE A 4 4.38 3.39 7.73
C ILE A 4 4.39 2.81 9.14
N TRP A 5 3.67 3.44 10.07
CA TRP A 5 3.64 3.00 11.48
C TRP A 5 2.47 2.10 11.80
N HIS A 6 1.23 2.47 11.44
CA HIS A 6 0.04 1.71 11.81
C HIS A 6 -0.51 0.95 10.60
N ARG A 7 0.20 -0.08 10.13
CA ARG A 7 -0.14 -0.83 8.89
C ARG A 7 -1.64 -1.13 8.73
N TYR A 8 -2.31 -1.65 9.77
CA TYR A 8 -3.75 -1.98 9.73
C TYR A 8 -4.68 -0.77 9.51
N ASN A 9 -4.27 0.42 9.95
CA ASN A 9 -5.03 1.66 9.80
C ASN A 9 -4.58 2.46 8.58
N ASP A 10 -3.29 2.44 8.30
CA ASP A 10 -2.64 3.26 7.28
C ASP A 10 -2.62 2.58 5.91
N ILE A 11 -2.87 1.28 5.82
CA ILE A 11 -3.02 0.53 4.56
C ILE A 11 -4.47 0.07 4.43
N LYS A 12 -5.12 0.39 3.32
CA LYS A 12 -6.49 -0.04 3.00
C LYS A 12 -6.55 -0.61 1.59
N ILE A 13 -7.18 -1.78 1.46
CA ILE A 13 -7.55 -2.35 0.17
C ILE A 13 -9.03 -2.05 -0.06
N ILE A 14 -9.34 -1.44 -1.20
CA ILE A 14 -10.68 -1.02 -1.59
C ILE A 14 -11.02 -1.76 -2.89
N HIS A 15 -12.22 -2.32 -2.98
CA HIS A 15 -12.69 -3.03 -4.19
C HIS A 15 -11.73 -4.13 -4.69
N GLY A 16 -11.00 -4.78 -3.77
CA GLY A 16 -10.16 -5.96 -4.05
C GLY A 16 -8.78 -5.65 -4.62
N THR A 17 -8.67 -4.73 -5.58
CA THR A 17 -7.40 -4.46 -6.29
C THR A 17 -6.84 -3.05 -6.08
N ARG A 18 -7.65 -2.11 -5.60
CA ARG A 18 -7.19 -0.73 -5.33
C ARG A 18 -6.62 -0.65 -3.93
N MET A 19 -5.44 -0.09 -3.77
CA MET A 19 -4.77 0.03 -2.47
C MET A 19 -4.45 1.48 -2.17
N LEU A 20 -4.85 1.94 -0.99
CA LEU A 20 -4.47 3.24 -0.43
C LEU A 20 -3.51 3.02 0.71
N PHE A 21 -2.48 3.85 0.80
CA PHE A 21 -1.63 3.88 1.97
C PHE A 21 -1.14 5.27 2.33
N ARG A 22 -0.83 5.43 3.61
CA ARG A 22 -0.39 6.68 4.19
C ARG A 22 0.95 6.52 4.90
N ASP A 23 1.84 7.51 4.73
CA ASP A 23 3.11 7.57 5.47
C ASP A 23 3.00 8.36 6.79
N THR A 24 4.06 8.36 7.59
CA THR A 24 4.12 9.10 8.85
C THR A 24 4.06 10.62 8.71
N ALA A 25 4.22 11.16 7.50
CA ALA A 25 4.09 12.58 7.20
C ALA A 25 2.69 12.95 6.65
N ASP A 26 1.73 12.02 6.77
CA ASP A 26 0.33 12.14 6.28
C ASP A 26 0.22 12.23 4.74
N ASN A 27 1.30 11.94 4.01
CA ASN A 27 1.24 11.82 2.55
C ASN A 27 0.43 10.57 2.18
N ARG A 28 -0.45 10.72 1.19
CA ARG A 28 -1.35 9.67 0.74
C ARG A 28 -0.95 9.19 -0.64
N TYR A 29 -0.90 7.88 -0.78
CA TYR A 29 -0.53 7.21 -2.00
C TYR A 29 -1.63 6.24 -2.39
N GLU A 30 -1.74 6.05 -3.69
CA GLU A 30 -2.71 5.18 -4.29
C GLU A 30 -2.03 4.26 -5.32
N ILE A 31 -2.40 2.99 -5.27
CA ILE A 31 -2.22 2.03 -6.34
C ILE A 31 -3.61 1.70 -6.86
N GLU A 32 -3.92 2.13 -8.08
CA GLU A 32 -5.23 1.90 -8.70
C GLU A 32 -5.56 0.40 -8.84
N ASP A 33 -4.54 -0.39 -9.19
CA ASP A 33 -4.67 -1.83 -9.43
C ASP A 33 -3.37 -2.56 -9.07
N ILE A 34 -3.37 -3.27 -7.94
CA ILE A 34 -2.22 -4.05 -7.46
C ILE A 34 -1.85 -5.22 -8.39
N ASP A 35 -2.78 -5.70 -9.22
CA ASP A 35 -2.52 -6.83 -10.11
C ASP A 35 -1.64 -6.44 -11.30
N LYS A 36 -1.63 -5.14 -11.64
CA LYS A 36 -0.77 -4.54 -12.66
C LYS A 36 0.66 -4.32 -12.18
N LEU A 37 0.94 -4.51 -10.90
CA LEU A 37 2.30 -4.39 -10.38
C LEU A 37 3.17 -5.54 -10.86
N ASP A 38 4.45 -5.22 -11.06
CA ASP A 38 5.44 -6.25 -11.31
C ASP A 38 5.55 -7.22 -10.11
N LYS A 39 6.10 -8.41 -10.37
CA LYS A 39 6.21 -9.47 -9.36
C LYS A 39 6.99 -9.02 -8.11
N VAL A 40 8.02 -8.19 -8.28
CA VAL A 40 8.86 -7.73 -7.16
C VAL A 40 8.09 -6.75 -6.28
N SER A 41 7.35 -5.81 -6.90
CA SER A 41 6.51 -4.86 -6.17
C SER A 41 5.39 -5.56 -5.39
N ARG A 42 4.72 -6.57 -5.99
CA ARG A 42 3.72 -7.38 -5.28
C ARG A 42 4.31 -8.15 -4.12
N ALA A 43 5.49 -8.76 -4.30
CA ALA A 43 6.18 -9.47 -3.23
C ALA A 43 6.53 -8.53 -2.06
N LYS A 44 6.97 -7.31 -2.34
CA LYS A 44 7.21 -6.30 -1.29
C LYS A 44 5.93 -5.93 -0.57
N LEU A 45 4.84 -5.67 -1.29
CA LEU A 45 3.55 -5.33 -0.67
C LEU A 45 3.02 -6.43 0.24
N ALA A 46 3.17 -7.69 -0.15
CA ALA A 46 2.79 -8.85 0.67
C ALA A 46 3.55 -8.94 2.01
N THR A 47 4.67 -8.23 2.19
CA THR A 47 5.36 -8.15 3.50
C THR A 47 4.73 -7.13 4.46
N PHE A 48 3.87 -6.25 3.94
CA PHE A 48 3.22 -5.19 4.71
C PHE A 48 1.76 -5.49 5.07
N ILE A 49 1.10 -6.39 4.31
CA ILE A 49 -0.27 -6.89 4.53
C ILE A 49 -0.20 -8.17 5.36
#